data_AF-A0A1G0NDL0-F1
#
_entry.id   AF-A0A1G0NDL0-F1
#
_cell.length_a   1.000
_cell.length_b   1.000
_cell.length_c   1.000
_cell.angle_alpha   90.00
_cell.angle_beta   90.00
_cell.angle_gamma   90.00
#
_symmetry.space_group_name_H-M   'P 1'
#
loop_
_entity.id
_entity.type
_entity.pdbx_description
1 polymer ?
#
loop_
_entity_poly.entity_id
_entity_poly.type
_entity_poly.pdbx_seq_one_letter_code
_entity_poly.pdbx_strand_id
1 'polypeptide(L)'
;MNNLKQVSAEFPLGTFTAVTGVSGSGKSSLVVSTLQRALERKLNKARVVPGTHDQIAGLEHVDKVVVIDQSAIGRSPKSNPATYTGVMDGIRNVLAQMPEAKQRGYGAGRFSFNVASGRCAACEGRGLNHI
;
A
#
# COMPACT_ATOMS: atom_id res chain seq x y z
N MET A 1 19.98 15.09 -7.86
CA MET A 1 21.30 14.43 -8.02
C MET A 1 21.08 13.14 -8.80
N ASN A 2 21.52 13.09 -10.06
CA ASN A 2 21.40 11.91 -10.91
C ASN A 2 22.82 11.49 -11.30
N ASN A 3 23.36 10.47 -10.63
CA ASN A 3 24.75 10.01 -10.82
C ASN A 3 24.87 8.87 -11.84
N LEU A 4 23.79 8.53 -12.55
CA LEU A 4 23.80 7.47 -13.54
C LEU A 4 24.52 7.96 -14.80
N LYS A 5 25.62 7.31 -15.16
CA LYS A 5 26.46 7.64 -16.32
C LYS A 5 26.12 6.73 -17.49
N GLN A 6 24.94 6.90 -18.10
CA GLN A 6 24.47 6.10 -19.25
C GLN A 6 24.60 4.59 -19.01
N VAL A 7 24.02 4.12 -17.91
CA VAL A 7 24.08 2.71 -17.52
C VAL A 7 22.98 1.89 -18.19
N SER A 8 23.29 0.66 -18.58
CA SER A 8 22.32 -0.38 -18.93
C SER A 8 22.27 -1.42 -17.82
N ALA A 9 21.07 -1.89 -17.46
CA ALA A 9 20.88 -2.90 -16.41
C ALA A 9 19.75 -3.85 -16.79
N GLU A 10 19.93 -5.14 -16.47
CA GLU A 10 18.94 -6.18 -16.65
C GLU A 10 18.45 -6.67 -15.29
N PHE A 11 17.13 -6.89 -15.18
CA PHE A 11 16.48 -7.36 -13.96
C PHE A 11 15.75 -8.67 -14.26
N PRO A 12 16.29 -9.84 -13.84
CA PRO A 12 15.68 -11.13 -14.14
C PRO A 12 14.35 -11.30 -13.38
N LEU A 13 13.27 -11.57 -14.12
CA LEU A 13 11.95 -11.81 -13.54
C LEU A 13 11.90 -13.18 -12.84
N GLY A 14 11.00 -13.32 -11.85
CA GLY A 14 10.86 -14.56 -11.08
C GLY A 14 11.99 -14.82 -10.08
N THR A 15 12.84 -13.81 -9.82
CA THR A 15 13.99 -13.92 -8.91
C THR A 15 13.94 -12.86 -7.81
N PHE A 16 14.69 -13.11 -6.73
CA PHE A 16 14.99 -12.09 -5.73
C PHE A 16 16.24 -11.31 -6.15
N THR A 17 16.06 -10.08 -6.65
CA THR A 17 17.16 -9.21 -7.09
C THR A 17 17.49 -8.15 -6.04
N ALA A 18 18.75 -8.09 -5.62
CA ALA A 18 19.25 -7.04 -4.72
C ALA A 18 20.13 -6.04 -5.48
N VAL A 19 19.83 -4.75 -5.35
CA VAL A 19 20.66 -3.67 -5.90
C VAL A 19 21.54 -3.09 -4.80
N THR A 20 22.85 -3.30 -4.92
CA THR A 20 23.84 -2.97 -3.87
C THR A 20 24.81 -1.87 -4.31
N GLY A 21 25.63 -1.38 -3.37
CA GLY A 21 26.61 -0.31 -3.60
C GLY A 21 26.62 0.75 -2.49
N VAL A 22 27.69 1.55 -2.42
CA VAL A 22 27.89 2.59 -1.38
C VAL A 22 26.83 3.70 -1.43
N SER A 23 26.67 4.46 -0.34
CA SER A 23 25.78 5.63 -0.34
C SER A 23 26.17 6.61 -1.46
N GLY A 24 25.19 7.18 -2.14
CA GLY A 24 25.42 8.08 -3.29
C GLY A 24 25.77 7.40 -4.62
N SER A 25 25.92 6.07 -4.68
CA SER A 25 26.27 5.35 -5.92
C SER A 25 25.20 5.36 -7.02
N GLY A 26 24.00 5.88 -6.73
CA GLY A 26 22.91 5.99 -7.71
C GLY A 26 21.85 4.90 -7.65
N LYS A 27 21.89 3.98 -6.66
CA LYS A 27 20.88 2.90 -6.49
C LYS A 27 19.43 3.42 -6.53
N SER A 28 19.11 4.41 -5.69
CA SER A 28 17.77 4.99 -5.64
C SER A 28 17.42 5.76 -6.92
N SER A 29 18.40 6.38 -7.58
CA SER A 29 18.19 7.01 -8.88
C SER A 29 17.81 5.97 -9.95
N LEU A 30 18.46 4.81 -9.95
CA LEU A 30 18.17 3.70 -10.87
C LEU A 30 16.81 3.06 -10.59
N VAL A 31 16.62 2.58 -9.35
CA VAL A 31 15.45 1.77 -8.99
C VAL A 31 14.22 2.63 -8.72
N VAL A 32 14.32 3.61 -7.81
CA VAL A 32 13.16 4.35 -7.31
C VAL A 32 12.77 5.48 -8.25
N SER A 33 13.72 6.33 -8.64
CA SER A 33 13.42 7.52 -9.44
C SER A 33 13.20 7.21 -10.92
N THR A 34 13.76 6.12 -11.44
CA THR A 34 13.74 5.79 -12.87
C THR A 34 12.87 4.56 -13.14
N LEU A 35 13.34 3.37 -12.78
CA LEU A 35 12.67 2.11 -13.10
C LEU A 35 11.24 2.05 -12.51
N GLN A 36 11.10 2.21 -11.19
CA GLN A 36 9.83 2.18 -10.49
C GLN A 36 8.83 3.18 -11.12
N ARG A 37 9.22 4.45 -11.25
CA ARG A 37 8.32 5.48 -11.80
C ARG A 37 7.94 5.22 -13.25
N ALA A 38 8.84 4.66 -14.05
CA ALA A 38 8.54 4.32 -15.43
C ALA A 38 7.52 3.17 -15.49
N LEU A 39 7.68 2.15 -14.65
CA LEU A 39 6.73 1.05 -14.49
C LEU A 39 5.38 1.53 -13.95
N GLU A 40 5.36 2.39 -12.93
CA GLU A 40 4.12 2.94 -12.36
C GLU A 40 3.35 3.76 -13.40
N ARG A 41 4.05 4.56 -14.21
CA ARG A 41 3.44 5.34 -15.29
C ARG A 41 2.86 4.45 -16.39
N LYS A 42 3.59 3.41 -16.80
CA LYS A 42 3.20 2.54 -17.92
C LYS A 42 2.13 1.50 -17.53
N LEU A 43 2.32 0.81 -16.40
CA LEU A 43 1.49 -0.31 -15.98
C LEU A 43 0.34 0.13 -15.07
N ASN A 44 0.61 1.05 -14.13
CA ASN A 44 -0.40 1.50 -13.16
C ASN A 44 -1.10 2.80 -13.57
N LYS A 45 -0.74 3.39 -14.72
CA LYS A 45 -1.25 4.69 -15.21
C LYS A 45 -1.03 5.83 -14.19
N ALA A 46 0.00 5.72 -13.35
CA ALA A 46 0.31 6.73 -12.35
C ALA A 46 0.76 8.04 -13.01
N ARG A 47 0.38 9.17 -12.41
CA ARG A 47 0.81 10.51 -12.86
C ARG A 47 2.17 10.87 -12.25
N VAL A 48 3.19 10.12 -12.60
CA VAL A 48 4.58 10.32 -12.14
C VAL A 48 5.51 10.57 -13.32
N VAL A 49 6.57 11.35 -13.08
CA VAL A 49 7.62 11.60 -14.07
C VAL A 49 8.84 10.74 -13.71
N PRO A 50 9.19 9.74 -14.54
CA PRO A 50 10.41 8.96 -14.35
C PRO A 50 11.65 9.81 -14.63
N GLY A 51 12.78 9.42 -14.03
CA GLY A 51 14.09 9.92 -14.42
C GLY A 51 14.38 9.66 -15.90
N THR A 52 15.27 10.46 -16.48
CA THR A 52 15.71 10.32 -17.88
C THR A 52 16.26 8.92 -18.14
N HIS A 53 15.73 8.26 -19.17
CA HIS A 53 16.16 6.95 -19.66
C HIS A 53 15.78 6.83 -21.14
N ASP A 54 16.47 5.95 -21.87
CA ASP A 54 16.22 5.75 -23.30
C ASP A 54 15.04 4.81 -23.53
N GLN A 55 15.14 3.56 -23.03
CA GLN A 55 14.12 2.54 -23.23
C GLN A 55 14.06 1.56 -22.04
N ILE A 56 12.88 0.97 -21.81
CA ILE A 56 12.68 -0.21 -20.97
C ILE A 56 12.00 -1.27 -21.84
N ALA A 57 12.61 -2.44 -21.96
CA ALA A 57 12.09 -3.60 -22.70
C ALA A 57 11.60 -4.69 -21.73
N GLY A 58 10.80 -5.65 -22.21
CA GLY A 58 10.27 -6.76 -21.41
C GLY A 58 9.05 -6.40 -20.56
N LEU A 59 8.39 -5.28 -20.82
CA LEU A 59 7.18 -4.85 -20.09
C LEU A 59 5.98 -5.78 -20.34
N GLU A 60 5.96 -6.47 -21.49
CA GLU A 60 4.98 -7.49 -21.85
C GLU A 60 4.97 -8.70 -20.89
N HIS A 61 6.00 -8.86 -20.05
CA HIS A 61 6.11 -9.93 -19.07
C HIS A 61 5.64 -9.51 -17.66
N VAL A 62 5.19 -8.27 -17.48
CA VAL A 62 4.80 -7.72 -16.16
C VAL A 62 3.48 -6.97 -16.24
N ASP A 63 2.48 -7.42 -15.49
CA ASP A 63 1.15 -6.80 -15.49
C ASP A 63 1.06 -5.55 -14.60
N LYS A 64 1.79 -5.54 -13.48
CA LYS A 64 1.68 -4.52 -12.44
C LYS A 64 2.98 -4.36 -11.68
N VAL A 65 3.25 -3.12 -11.23
CA VAL A 65 4.29 -2.83 -10.23
C VAL A 65 3.64 -2.51 -8.88
N VAL A 66 4.14 -3.09 -7.80
CA VAL A 66 3.73 -2.78 -6.43
C VAL A 66 4.96 -2.32 -5.66
N VAL A 67 4.83 -1.17 -4.99
CA VAL A 67 5.91 -0.55 -4.24
C VAL A 67 5.57 -0.62 -2.78
N ILE A 68 6.49 -1.20 -2.01
CA ILE A 68 6.39 -1.28 -0.56
C ILE A 68 7.47 -0.37 0.00
N ASP A 69 7.05 0.72 0.64
CA ASP A 69 7.93 1.72 1.23
C ASP A 69 7.59 1.96 2.72
N GLN A 70 8.20 2.98 3.31
CA GLN A 70 7.99 3.35 4.71
C GLN A 70 6.88 4.41 4.88
N SER A 71 6.07 4.66 3.85
CA SER A 71 4.95 5.57 3.99
C SER A 71 3.94 5.04 5.01
N ALA A 72 3.33 5.96 5.77
CA ALA A 72 2.34 5.58 6.76
C ALA A 72 1.14 4.90 6.08
N ILE A 73 0.77 3.72 6.60
CA ILE A 73 -0.33 2.89 6.12
C ILE A 73 -1.67 3.65 6.11
N GLY A 74 -1.85 4.58 7.04
CA GLY A 74 -2.98 5.49 7.09
C GLY A 74 -2.65 6.68 7.97
N ARG A 75 -3.38 7.79 7.79
CA ARG A 75 -3.18 9.04 8.56
C ARG A 75 -4.20 9.23 9.68
N SER A 76 -5.04 8.22 9.94
CA SER A 76 -6.12 8.27 10.91
C SER A 76 -5.89 7.23 12.01
N PRO A 77 -6.24 7.51 13.28
CA PRO A 77 -6.25 6.50 14.34
C PRO A 77 -7.15 5.30 14.06
N LYS A 78 -8.09 5.45 13.10
CA LYS A 78 -8.95 4.36 12.63
C LYS A 78 -8.24 3.37 11.71
N SER A 79 -7.05 3.72 11.23
CA SER A 79 -6.19 2.85 10.42
C SER A 79 -5.27 2.08 11.34
N ASN A 80 -5.46 0.76 11.38
CA ASN A 80 -4.65 -0.18 12.15
C ASN A 80 -4.37 -1.43 11.29
N PRO A 81 -3.46 -2.32 11.74
CA PRO A 81 -3.12 -3.52 10.97
C PRO A 81 -4.34 -4.35 10.56
N ALA A 82 -5.33 -4.49 11.44
CA ALA A 82 -6.50 -5.30 11.14
C ALA A 82 -7.39 -4.70 10.03
N THR A 83 -7.51 -3.38 9.98
CA THR A 83 -8.21 -2.70 8.88
C THR A 83 -7.43 -2.70 7.58
N TYR A 84 -6.09 -2.65 7.66
CA TYR A 84 -5.26 -2.58 6.46
C TYR A 84 -5.15 -3.93 5.74
N THR A 85 -5.03 -5.02 6.49
CA THR A 85 -4.99 -6.37 5.93
C THR A 85 -6.37 -6.92 5.54
N GLY A 86 -7.46 -6.23 5.92
CA GLY A 86 -8.84 -6.66 5.71
C GLY A 86 -9.34 -7.71 6.71
N VAL A 87 -8.51 -8.19 7.64
CA VAL A 87 -8.93 -9.21 8.63
C VAL A 87 -10.05 -8.70 9.55
N MET A 88 -10.14 -7.38 9.77
CA MET A 88 -11.24 -6.78 10.52
C MET A 88 -12.61 -7.14 9.92
N ASP A 89 -12.72 -7.31 8.61
CA ASP A 89 -13.99 -7.69 7.98
C ASP A 89 -14.40 -9.12 8.35
N GLY A 90 -13.43 -10.04 8.38
CA GLY A 90 -13.62 -11.39 8.88
C GLY A 90 -14.08 -11.40 10.34
N ILE A 91 -13.42 -10.61 11.19
CA ILE A 91 -13.79 -10.48 12.61
C ILE A 91 -15.24 -9.97 12.75
N ARG A 92 -15.60 -8.90 12.02
CA ARG A 92 -16.96 -8.32 12.06
C ARG A 92 -18.02 -9.32 11.58
N ASN A 93 -17.69 -10.13 10.57
CA ASN A 93 -18.58 -11.18 10.09
C ASN A 93 -18.79 -12.27 11.14
N VAL A 94 -17.73 -12.73 11.82
CA VAL A 94 -17.85 -13.70 12.91
C VAL A 94 -18.71 -13.16 14.05
N LEU A 95 -18.50 -11.91 14.47
CA LEU A 95 -19.30 -11.28 15.51
C LEU A 95 -20.78 -11.16 15.13
N ALA A 96 -21.08 -10.86 13.88
CA ALA A 96 -22.46 -10.83 13.37
C ALA A 96 -23.13 -12.21 13.34
N GLN A 97 -22.36 -13.31 13.37
CA GLN A 97 -22.91 -14.67 13.41
C GLN A 97 -23.26 -15.16 14.83
N MET A 98 -22.85 -14.46 15.88
CA MET A 98 -23.13 -14.84 17.27
C MET A 98 -24.64 -14.85 17.56
N PRO A 99 -25.14 -15.78 18.41
CA PRO A 99 -26.56 -15.87 18.74
C PRO A 99 -27.17 -14.54 19.22
N GLU A 100 -26.47 -13.82 20.09
CA GLU A 100 -26.90 -12.54 20.65
C GLU A 100 -26.95 -11.44 19.59
N ALA A 101 -26.01 -11.46 18.65
CA ALA A 101 -26.00 -10.52 17.53
C ALA A 101 -27.19 -10.77 16.60
N LYS A 102 -27.49 -12.04 16.30
CA LYS A 102 -28.66 -12.44 15.49
C LYS A 102 -29.98 -12.06 16.17
N GLN A 103 -30.14 -12.36 17.45
CA GLN A 103 -31.34 -12.00 18.21
C GLN A 103 -31.60 -10.49 18.24
N ARG A 104 -30.54 -9.67 18.20
CA ARG A 104 -30.61 -8.21 18.19
C ARG A 104 -30.63 -7.59 16.78
N GLY A 105 -30.60 -8.40 15.72
CA GLY A 105 -30.55 -7.91 14.33
C GLY A 105 -29.25 -7.19 13.96
N TYR A 106 -28.14 -7.49 14.63
CA TYR A 106 -26.85 -6.83 14.39
C TYR A 106 -26.10 -7.45 13.21
N GLY A 107 -26.03 -6.73 12.09
CA GLY A 107 -25.14 -7.06 10.97
C GLY A 107 -23.68 -6.66 11.21
N ALA A 108 -22.78 -7.06 10.31
CA ALA A 108 -21.33 -6.77 10.41
C ALA A 108 -20.99 -5.27 10.51
N GLY A 109 -21.86 -4.39 10.01
CA GLY A 109 -21.73 -2.93 10.15
C GLY A 109 -21.83 -2.45 11.61
N ARG A 110 -22.55 -3.17 12.48
CA ARG A 110 -22.66 -2.86 13.92
C ARG A 110 -21.31 -2.99 14.63
N PHE A 111 -20.40 -3.80 14.12
CA PHE A 111 -19.08 -4.03 14.71
C PHE A 111 -17.99 -3.17 14.04
N SER A 112 -18.38 -2.18 13.22
CA SER A 112 -17.45 -1.25 12.58
C SER A 112 -17.40 0.07 13.35
N PHE A 113 -16.21 0.43 13.84
CA PHE A 113 -15.96 1.76 14.40
C PHE A 113 -15.96 2.88 13.35
N ASN A 114 -16.02 2.53 12.05
CA ASN A 114 -16.14 3.51 10.97
C ASN A 114 -17.59 3.96 10.74
N VAL A 115 -18.60 3.22 11.20
CA VAL A 115 -20.02 3.47 10.93
C VAL A 115 -20.75 3.94 12.20
N ALA A 116 -21.64 4.93 12.06
CA ALA A 116 -22.35 5.53 13.18
C ALA A 116 -23.23 4.52 13.97
N SER A 117 -23.75 3.49 13.31
CA SER A 117 -24.67 2.50 13.88
C SER A 117 -24.09 1.68 15.03
N GLY A 118 -22.76 1.60 15.16
CA GLY A 118 -22.09 0.72 16.13
C GLY A 118 -20.89 1.30 16.85
N ARG A 119 -20.37 2.44 16.39
CA ARG A 119 -19.24 3.12 17.03
C ARG A 119 -19.67 3.88 18.28
N CYS A 120 -18.72 4.13 19.18
CA CYS A 120 -18.92 5.11 20.26
C CYS A 120 -19.22 6.49 19.66
N ALA A 121 -20.34 7.10 20.04
CA ALA A 121 -20.75 8.41 19.53
C ALA A 121 -19.81 9.54 20.01
N ALA A 122 -19.33 9.47 21.25
CA ALA A 122 -18.50 10.51 21.86
C ALA A 122 -17.15 10.70 21.16
N CYS A 123 -16.45 9.60 20.83
CA CYS A 123 -15.16 9.66 20.13
C CYS A 123 -15.28 9.34 18.63
N GLU A 124 -16.50 9.18 18.13
CA GLU A 124 -16.81 8.78 16.75
C GLU A 124 -16.04 7.54 16.28
N GLY A 125 -15.76 6.60 17.19
CA GLY A 125 -14.97 5.40 16.89
C GLY A 125 -13.47 5.63 16.71
N ARG A 126 -12.91 6.76 17.16
CA ARG A 126 -11.45 7.02 17.16
C ARG A 126 -10.74 6.39 18.36
N GLY A 127 -11.47 6.05 19.42
CA GLY A 127 -10.89 5.50 20.65
C GLY A 127 -10.18 6.53 21.53
N LEU A 128 -10.20 7.81 21.16
CA LEU A 128 -9.62 8.93 21.89
C LEU A 128 -10.52 10.17 21.72
N ASN A 129 -10.69 10.94 22.79
CA ASN A 129 -11.38 12.22 22.75
C ASN A 129 -10.41 13.31 22.29
N HIS A 130 -10.91 14.33 21.60
CA HIS A 130 -10.12 15.52 21.31
C HIS A 130 -9.77 16.21 22.63
N ILE A 131 -8.48 16.17 22.99
CA ILE A 131 -7.87 17.07 23.98
C ILE A 131 -7.19 18.19 23.18
#